data_AF-A0A7S4EAR9-F1
#
_entry.id   AF-A0A7S4EAR9-F1
#
_cell.length_a   1.000
_cell.length_b   1.000
_cell.length_c   1.000
_cell.angle_alpha   90.00
_cell.angle_beta   90.00
_cell.angle_gamma   90.00
#
_symmetry.space_group_name_H-M   'P 1'
#
loop_
_entity.id
_entity.type
_entity.pdbx_description
1 polymer ?
#
loop_
_entity_poly.entity_id
_entity_poly.type
_entity_poly.pdbx_seq_one_letter_code
_entity_poly.pdbx_strand_id
1 'polypeptide(L)'
;SREDFVVWGSARGPIAMKPAAPAGSRAGLALALLCLAAPARAGGSCTISGLACPNEHTDTDTDYTHIDSSNNKWIWSGTTSDGRSWYENDDVSNGVKYLYYSTRAGGWFLTATAPDLSAADPWVGDNNPFRFYGQAYGDSPDGVFHDAQIYCGHDTGDPADSCWKSPRGDGRDYYWCDNDGTVTVSCEDVVAEFSFVANVGSWSNGRAQCQSRGGDLATIHSAA
;
A
#
# COMPACT_ATOMS: atom_id res chain seq x y z
N SER A 1 -11.77 -28.05 15.11
CA SER A 1 -11.09 -28.98 14.19
C SER A 1 -9.88 -28.26 13.63
N ARG A 2 -8.67 -28.75 13.90
CA ARG A 2 -7.45 -28.25 13.24
C ARG A 2 -7.27 -29.13 12.01
N GLU A 3 -7.35 -28.53 10.83
CA GLU A 3 -7.05 -29.22 9.58
C GLU A 3 -5.53 -29.18 9.39
N ASP A 4 -4.91 -30.36 9.32
CA ASP A 4 -3.49 -30.53 9.08
C ASP A 4 -3.21 -30.36 7.58
N PHE A 5 -2.56 -29.25 7.20
CA PHE A 5 -2.06 -29.05 5.84
C PHE A 5 -0.57 -29.40 5.78
N VAL A 6 -0.22 -30.41 4.98
CA VAL A 6 1.17 -30.78 4.67
C VAL A 6 1.52 -30.23 3.28
N VAL A 7 2.47 -29.30 3.21
CA VAL A 7 2.97 -28.76 1.94
C VAL A 7 4.01 -29.72 1.35
N TRP A 8 3.71 -30.32 0.20
CA TRP A 8 4.68 -31.06 -0.61
C TRP A 8 5.30 -30.12 -1.65
N GLY A 9 6.63 -29.96 -1.63
CA GLY A 9 7.35 -29.16 -2.63
C GLY A 9 8.37 -29.99 -3.40
N SER A 10 8.14 -30.19 -4.71
CA SER A 10 9.19 -30.52 -5.67
C SER A 10 9.77 -29.21 -6.20
N ALA A 11 11.09 -29.08 -6.18
CA ALA A 11 11.78 -27.93 -6.73
C ALA A 11 11.52 -27.87 -8.25
N ARG A 12 10.86 -26.80 -8.71
CA ARG A 12 10.46 -26.45 -10.09
C ARG A 12 9.06 -26.93 -10.49
N GLY A 13 8.04 -26.14 -10.14
CA GLY A 13 6.67 -26.24 -10.66
C GLY A 13 5.63 -25.72 -9.67
N PRO A 14 4.42 -25.34 -10.14
CA PRO A 14 3.37 -24.80 -9.27
C PRO A 14 2.98 -25.80 -8.18
N ILE A 15 2.80 -25.29 -6.96
CA ILE A 15 2.48 -26.06 -5.76
C ILE A 15 1.03 -26.52 -5.85
N ALA A 16 0.80 -27.74 -6.33
CA ALA A 16 -0.52 -28.38 -6.29
C ALA A 16 -0.74 -29.06 -4.92
N MET A 17 -1.71 -28.58 -4.14
CA MET A 17 -2.15 -29.23 -2.91
C MET A 17 -2.97 -30.49 -3.25
N LYS A 18 -2.61 -31.64 -2.69
CA LYS A 18 -3.45 -32.86 -2.69
C LYS A 18 -3.97 -33.16 -1.28
N PRO A 19 -5.21 -33.65 -1.14
CA PRO A 19 -5.71 -34.12 0.16
C PRO A 19 -4.86 -35.27 0.69
N ALA A 20 -4.59 -35.27 2.00
CA ALA A 20 -3.85 -36.32 2.67
C ALA A 20 -4.56 -37.68 2.51
N ALA A 21 -3.82 -38.71 2.11
CA ALA A 21 -4.32 -40.08 2.03
C ALA A 21 -4.68 -40.61 3.44
N PRO A 22 -5.72 -41.48 3.56
CA PRO A 22 -6.16 -41.97 4.86
C PRO A 22 -5.10 -42.85 5.52
N ALA A 23 -5.00 -42.71 6.85
CA ALA A 23 -3.96 -43.26 7.70
C ALA A 23 -3.83 -44.79 7.59
N GLY A 24 -2.68 -45.25 7.10
CA GLY A 24 -2.40 -46.69 6.98
C GLY A 24 -0.95 -47.09 6.70
N SER A 25 0.00 -46.16 6.59
CA SER A 25 1.41 -46.49 6.35
C SER A 25 2.33 -45.70 7.27
N ARG A 26 3.17 -46.43 8.02
CA ARG A 26 4.29 -45.89 8.80
C ARG A 26 5.34 -45.31 7.85
N ALA A 27 5.11 -44.10 7.37
CA ALA A 27 6.18 -43.19 6.98
C ALA A 27 6.32 -42.21 8.15
N GLY A 28 7.50 -42.13 8.76
CA GLY A 28 7.80 -41.05 9.69
C GLY A 28 7.62 -39.73 8.94
N LEU A 29 6.47 -39.08 9.15
CA LEU A 29 6.16 -37.80 8.53
C LEU A 29 7.15 -36.78 9.07
N ALA A 30 8.18 -36.49 8.27
CA ALA A 30 9.04 -35.35 8.50
C ALA A 30 8.19 -34.09 8.35
N LEU A 31 7.83 -33.47 9.47
CA LEU A 31 7.22 -32.14 9.44
C LEU A 31 8.23 -31.19 8.79
N ALA A 32 7.76 -30.42 7.81
CA ALA A 32 8.51 -29.36 7.18
C ALA A 32 7.70 -28.06 7.28
N LEU A 33 8.39 -26.94 7.46
CA LEU A 33 7.76 -25.63 7.65
C LEU A 33 8.44 -24.58 6.76
N LEU A 34 7.67 -23.56 6.39
CA LEU A 34 8.13 -22.42 5.61
C LEU A 34 8.52 -21.30 6.58
N CYS A 35 9.77 -20.89 6.53
CA CYS A 35 10.27 -19.73 7.27
C CYS A 35 10.21 -18.50 6.36
N LEU A 36 9.72 -17.40 6.91
CA LEU A 36 10.01 -16.08 6.41
C LEU A 36 11.44 -15.73 6.84
N ALA A 37 12.28 -15.22 5.94
CA ALA A 37 13.49 -14.51 6.38
C ALA A 37 13.08 -13.29 7.22
N ALA A 38 13.98 -12.79 8.07
CA ALA A 38 13.77 -11.57 8.89
C ALA A 38 12.96 -10.52 8.15
N PRO A 39 11.93 -9.97 8.81
CA PRO A 39 10.61 -9.88 8.22
C PRO A 39 10.70 -9.30 6.82
N ALA A 40 10.19 -10.05 5.84
CA ALA A 40 9.49 -9.41 4.75
C ALA A 40 8.30 -8.68 5.39
N ARG A 41 8.60 -7.54 6.01
CA ARG A 41 7.62 -6.50 6.33
C ARG A 41 7.03 -6.18 4.97
N ALA A 42 5.70 -6.27 4.87
CA ALA A 42 4.96 -5.67 3.76
C ALA A 42 5.64 -4.34 3.47
N GLY A 43 6.40 -4.23 2.39
CA GLY A 43 7.50 -3.26 2.32
C GLY A 43 7.62 -2.68 0.92
N GLY A 44 6.51 -2.75 0.19
CA GLY A 44 6.46 -2.44 -1.21
C GLY A 44 6.75 -0.98 -1.52
N SER A 45 6.88 -0.70 -2.81
CA SER A 45 6.83 0.67 -3.31
C SER A 45 5.61 0.86 -4.16
N CYS A 46 4.95 1.99 -4.04
CA CYS A 46 3.86 2.38 -4.93
C CYS A 46 4.33 3.49 -5.88
N THR A 47 3.98 3.37 -7.16
CA THR A 47 4.01 4.48 -8.11
C THR A 47 2.60 4.99 -8.34
N ILE A 48 2.48 6.27 -8.68
CA ILE A 48 1.21 6.93 -8.95
C ILE A 48 1.30 7.58 -10.32
N SER A 49 0.25 7.45 -11.13
CA SER A 49 0.18 8.07 -12.45
C SER A 49 -1.22 8.59 -12.77
N GLY A 50 -1.30 9.56 -13.68
CA GLY A 50 -2.55 10.09 -14.20
C GLY A 50 -3.13 11.23 -13.35
N LEU A 51 -2.28 11.91 -12.58
CA LEU A 51 -2.65 13.10 -11.83
C LEU A 51 -2.69 14.31 -12.76
N ALA A 52 -3.87 14.86 -13.00
CA ALA A 52 -4.05 16.00 -13.89
C ALA A 52 -5.14 16.95 -13.39
N CYS A 53 -4.81 18.23 -13.39
CA CYS A 53 -5.79 19.31 -13.25
C CYS A 53 -6.47 19.57 -14.59
N PRO A 54 -7.74 20.01 -14.60
CA PRO A 54 -8.39 20.54 -15.79
C PRO A 54 -7.55 21.68 -16.39
N ASN A 55 -7.46 21.74 -17.73
CA ASN A 55 -6.60 22.70 -18.45
C ASN A 55 -6.90 24.17 -18.08
N GLU A 56 -8.14 24.46 -17.71
CA GLU A 56 -8.61 25.78 -17.31
C GLU A 56 -8.03 26.27 -15.97
N HIS A 57 -7.55 25.35 -15.13
CA HIS A 57 -7.03 25.64 -13.78
C HIS A 57 -5.62 25.09 -13.56
N THR A 58 -4.87 24.71 -14.61
CA THR A 58 -3.46 24.32 -14.47
C THR A 58 -2.62 25.57 -14.16
N ASP A 59 -2.51 25.93 -12.87
CA ASP A 59 -1.64 27.03 -12.43
C ASP A 59 -0.17 26.67 -12.68
N THR A 60 0.63 27.66 -13.08
CA THR A 60 2.06 27.52 -13.37
C THR A 60 2.90 27.07 -12.16
N ASP A 61 2.38 27.24 -10.95
CA ASP A 61 3.03 26.79 -9.72
C ASP A 61 2.57 25.40 -9.23
N THR A 62 1.58 24.83 -9.93
CA THR A 62 0.97 23.54 -9.62
C THR A 62 1.23 22.57 -10.78
N ASP A 63 2.45 22.05 -10.83
CA ASP A 63 2.89 21.06 -11.81
C ASP A 63 3.02 19.69 -11.14
N TYR A 64 2.16 18.74 -11.51
CA TYR A 64 2.18 17.36 -11.00
C TYR A 64 2.83 16.36 -11.95
N THR A 65 3.35 16.80 -13.10
CA THR A 65 4.06 15.93 -14.03
C THR A 65 5.30 15.31 -13.42
N HIS A 66 5.87 15.94 -12.37
CA HIS A 66 6.94 15.32 -11.59
C HIS A 66 6.48 14.03 -10.91
N ILE A 67 5.24 13.94 -10.42
CA ILE A 67 4.72 12.74 -9.73
C ILE A 67 4.62 11.54 -10.67
N ASP A 68 4.18 11.77 -11.91
CA ASP A 68 3.94 10.73 -12.93
C ASP A 68 5.23 10.03 -13.45
N SER A 69 6.40 10.35 -12.89
CA SER A 69 7.67 9.69 -13.19
C SER A 69 7.76 8.31 -12.52
N SER A 70 8.13 7.28 -13.27
CA SER A 70 8.39 5.93 -12.73
C SER A 70 9.51 5.87 -11.68
N ASN A 71 10.31 6.94 -11.55
CA ASN A 71 11.35 7.06 -10.53
C ASN A 71 10.78 7.51 -9.18
N ASN A 72 9.56 8.05 -9.14
CA ASN A 72 8.95 8.55 -7.92
C ASN A 72 8.14 7.44 -7.27
N LYS A 73 8.73 6.87 -6.23
CA LYS A 73 8.21 5.72 -5.51
C LYS A 73 7.91 6.08 -4.07
N TRP A 74 6.68 5.86 -3.65
CA TRP A 74 6.27 5.87 -2.26
C TRP A 74 6.68 4.55 -1.62
N ILE A 75 7.75 4.60 -0.85
CA ILE A 75 8.33 3.45 -0.16
C ILE A 75 7.54 3.21 1.11
N TRP A 76 7.18 1.97 1.39
CA TRP A 76 6.51 1.60 2.62
C TRP A 76 7.35 2.00 3.84
N SER A 77 6.71 2.67 4.79
CA SER A 77 7.37 3.18 6.00
C SER A 77 6.80 2.62 7.30
N GLY A 78 5.67 1.92 7.25
CA GLY A 78 5.11 1.28 8.44
C GLY A 78 3.62 0.96 8.34
N THR A 79 3.02 0.73 9.52
CA THR A 79 1.57 0.56 9.66
C THR A 79 0.99 1.58 10.63
N THR A 80 -0.23 2.02 10.37
CA THR A 80 -1.05 2.86 11.25
C THR A 80 -1.71 2.01 12.33
N SER A 81 -2.33 2.63 13.34
CA SER A 81 -2.90 1.92 14.50
C SER A 81 -4.01 0.92 14.15
N ASP A 82 -4.68 1.13 13.01
CA ASP A 82 -5.70 0.26 12.41
C ASP A 82 -5.11 -0.86 11.54
N GLY A 83 -3.78 -0.94 11.41
CA GLY A 83 -3.06 -1.98 10.68
C GLY A 83 -2.79 -1.68 9.21
N ARG A 84 -3.30 -0.57 8.67
CA ARG A 84 -3.08 -0.20 7.26
C ARG A 84 -1.66 0.27 7.00
N SER A 85 -1.16 0.06 5.78
CA SER A 85 0.15 0.55 5.37
C SER A 85 0.19 2.06 5.19
N TRP A 86 1.35 2.67 5.40
CA TRP A 86 1.64 4.03 4.96
C TRP A 86 3.02 4.11 4.30
N TYR A 87 3.19 5.11 3.43
CA TYR A 87 4.33 5.21 2.54
C TYR A 87 4.90 6.64 2.51
N GLU A 88 6.17 6.76 2.16
CA GLU A 88 6.93 8.01 2.10
C GLU A 88 7.78 8.08 0.82
N ASN A 89 7.89 9.27 0.24
CA ASN A 89 8.75 9.53 -0.90
C ASN A 89 9.58 10.80 -0.65
N ASP A 90 10.90 10.64 -0.49
CA ASP A 90 11.82 11.76 -0.25
C ASP A 90 12.22 12.53 -1.52
N ASP A 91 11.91 11.99 -2.70
CA ASP A 91 12.31 12.56 -4.00
C ASP A 91 11.25 13.49 -4.60
N VAL A 92 10.09 13.63 -3.95
CA VAL A 92 8.99 14.51 -4.37
C VAL A 92 8.87 15.75 -3.49
N SER A 93 8.06 16.72 -3.92
CA SER A 93 7.80 17.91 -3.12
C SER A 93 7.15 17.58 -1.78
N ASN A 94 7.44 18.41 -0.77
CA ASN A 94 6.84 18.27 0.55
C ASN A 94 5.31 18.24 0.52
N GLY A 95 4.63 18.75 -0.52
CA GLY A 95 3.16 18.74 -0.60
C GLY A 95 2.54 17.34 -0.72
N VAL A 96 3.30 16.37 -1.23
CA VAL A 96 2.80 15.03 -1.60
C VAL A 96 3.64 13.88 -1.04
N LYS A 97 4.48 14.18 -0.05
CA LYS A 97 5.50 13.28 0.45
C LYS A 97 4.93 11.98 1.05
N TYR A 98 3.77 12.04 1.71
CA TYR A 98 3.20 10.89 2.42
C TYR A 98 1.94 10.38 1.73
N LEU A 99 1.81 9.05 1.66
CA LEU A 99 0.62 8.34 1.16
C LEU A 99 0.05 7.46 2.26
N TYR A 100 -1.20 7.69 2.66
CA TYR A 100 -1.90 6.84 3.62
C TYR A 100 -3.41 6.95 3.51
N TYR A 101 -4.12 6.04 4.17
CA TYR A 101 -5.58 6.03 4.23
C TYR A 101 -6.10 6.86 5.39
N SER A 102 -7.17 7.63 5.19
CA SER A 102 -7.93 8.23 6.28
C SER A 102 -9.43 8.20 6.00
N THR A 103 -10.19 7.95 7.06
CA THR A 103 -11.66 8.04 7.01
C THR A 103 -12.15 9.46 6.75
N ARG A 104 -11.43 10.49 7.24
CA ARG A 104 -11.72 11.90 6.95
C ARG A 104 -11.42 12.29 5.51
N ALA A 105 -10.41 11.66 4.92
CA ALA A 105 -10.12 11.81 3.49
C ALA A 105 -11.19 11.15 2.62
N GLY A 106 -11.93 10.17 3.16
CA GLY A 106 -12.82 9.31 2.39
C GLY A 106 -12.09 8.24 1.57
N GLY A 107 -10.80 8.01 1.83
CA GLY A 107 -9.96 7.13 1.03
C GLY A 107 -8.45 7.29 1.29
N TRP A 108 -7.65 6.87 0.31
CA TRP A 108 -6.20 7.10 0.28
C TRP A 108 -5.91 8.52 -0.20
N PHE A 109 -4.82 9.13 0.25
CA PHE A 109 -4.54 10.52 -0.09
C PHE A 109 -3.03 10.85 -0.01
N LEU A 110 -2.61 11.88 -0.74
CA LEU A 110 -1.25 12.43 -0.66
C LEU A 110 -1.24 13.70 0.18
N THR A 111 -0.22 13.83 1.02
CA THR A 111 -0.13 14.95 1.98
C THR A 111 1.29 15.30 2.35
N ALA A 112 1.43 16.49 2.92
CA ALA A 112 2.68 17.02 3.45
C ALA A 112 3.03 16.55 4.86
N THR A 113 2.08 15.96 5.56
CA THR A 113 2.23 15.62 6.98
C THR A 113 2.15 14.12 7.19
N ALA A 114 3.18 13.58 7.85
CA ALA A 114 3.23 12.17 8.23
C ALA A 114 2.00 11.79 9.06
N PRO A 115 1.53 10.53 8.95
CA PRO A 115 0.37 10.06 9.70
C PRO A 115 0.62 10.05 11.22
N ASP A 116 -0.43 10.35 12.00
CA ASP A 116 -0.40 10.09 13.45
C ASP A 116 -0.62 8.60 13.71
N LEU A 117 0.48 7.88 13.95
CA LEU A 117 0.48 6.43 14.17
C LEU A 117 -0.20 6.01 15.48
N SER A 118 -0.48 6.95 16.39
CA SER A 118 -1.13 6.68 17.67
C SER A 118 -2.65 6.86 17.61
N ALA A 119 -3.15 7.57 16.60
CA ALA A 119 -4.56 7.86 16.43
C ALA A 119 -5.28 6.74 15.65
N ALA A 120 -6.56 6.54 15.96
CA ALA A 120 -7.42 5.59 15.25
C ALA A 120 -7.66 6.00 13.78
N ASP A 121 -7.66 7.30 13.50
CA ASP A 121 -7.67 7.87 12.16
C ASP A 121 -6.40 8.71 12.02
N PRO A 122 -5.47 8.34 11.13
CA PRO A 122 -4.10 8.88 11.11
C PRO A 122 -4.00 10.30 10.52
N TRP A 123 -5.13 10.96 10.26
CA TRP A 123 -5.21 12.28 9.63
C TRP A 123 -4.49 13.36 10.43
N VAL A 124 -3.58 14.07 9.78
CA VAL A 124 -2.88 15.22 10.34
C VAL A 124 -2.97 16.41 9.38
N GLY A 125 -3.31 17.58 9.93
CA GLY A 125 -3.26 18.85 9.21
C GLY A 125 -4.30 19.00 8.09
N ASP A 126 -4.16 20.12 7.36
CA ASP A 126 -5.10 20.53 6.30
C ASP A 126 -4.45 20.53 4.90
N ASN A 127 -3.14 20.28 4.82
CA ASN A 127 -2.40 20.30 3.55
C ASN A 127 -2.47 18.94 2.85
N ASN A 128 -3.65 18.64 2.32
CA ASN A 128 -3.98 17.35 1.71
C ASN A 128 -4.38 17.58 0.24
N PRO A 129 -3.39 17.88 -0.63
CA PRO A 129 -3.64 18.33 -1.99
C PRO A 129 -4.29 17.27 -2.88
N PHE A 130 -4.26 15.99 -2.51
CA PHE A 130 -4.85 14.91 -3.30
C PHE A 130 -5.65 13.97 -2.45
N ARG A 131 -6.86 13.62 -2.89
CA ARG A 131 -7.69 12.60 -2.25
C ARG A 131 -8.18 11.63 -3.31
N PHE A 132 -7.89 10.36 -3.11
CA PHE A 132 -8.42 9.27 -3.92
C PHE A 132 -9.66 8.74 -3.22
N TYR A 133 -10.83 9.14 -3.72
CA TYR A 133 -12.09 8.70 -3.14
C TYR A 133 -12.37 7.25 -3.52
N GLY A 134 -13.01 6.55 -2.59
CA GLY A 134 -13.41 5.16 -2.75
C GLY A 134 -12.57 4.19 -1.93
N GLN A 135 -13.13 3.00 -1.74
CA GLN A 135 -12.44 1.91 -1.07
C GLN A 135 -11.55 1.18 -2.07
N ALA A 136 -10.24 1.42 -2.02
CA ALA A 136 -9.32 0.31 -2.24
C ALA A 136 -9.63 -0.72 -1.14
N TYR A 137 -10.19 -1.86 -1.52
CA TYR A 137 -10.51 -2.93 -0.57
C TYR A 137 -9.21 -3.48 0.01
N GLY A 138 -8.90 -3.16 1.27
CA GLY A 138 -7.79 -3.77 2.02
C GLY A 138 -6.77 -2.78 2.58
N ASP A 139 -5.55 -3.29 2.79
CA ASP A 139 -4.44 -2.59 3.45
C ASP A 139 -3.46 -1.91 2.47
N SER A 140 -3.82 -1.86 1.18
CA SER A 140 -2.98 -1.37 0.08
C SER A 140 -3.71 -0.27 -0.73
N PRO A 141 -2.99 0.76 -1.21
CA PRO A 141 -3.54 1.75 -2.14
C PRO A 141 -3.57 1.28 -3.60
N ASP A 142 -3.08 0.08 -3.91
CA ASP A 142 -3.04 -0.48 -5.27
C ASP A 142 -4.43 -0.49 -5.94
N GLY A 143 -4.53 0.11 -7.12
CA GLY A 143 -5.79 0.18 -7.85
C GLY A 143 -5.94 1.37 -8.78
N VAL A 144 -7.16 1.48 -9.30
CA VAL A 144 -7.58 2.50 -10.26
C VAL A 144 -8.67 3.35 -9.61
N PHE A 145 -8.47 4.67 -9.60
CA PHE A 145 -9.36 5.64 -8.97
C PHE A 145 -9.96 6.56 -10.03
N HIS A 146 -11.28 6.49 -10.17
CA HIS A 146 -12.06 7.34 -11.07
C HIS A 146 -12.50 8.64 -10.39
N ASP A 147 -12.66 8.61 -9.07
CA ASP A 147 -13.03 9.77 -8.26
C ASP A 147 -11.80 10.21 -7.47
N ALA A 148 -11.04 11.16 -8.01
CA ALA A 148 -9.91 11.75 -7.32
C ALA A 148 -10.08 13.27 -7.30
N GLN A 149 -9.78 13.89 -6.16
CA GLN A 149 -9.82 15.33 -5.97
C GLN A 149 -8.40 15.85 -5.81
N ILE A 150 -8.12 16.95 -6.51
CA ILE A 150 -6.79 17.52 -6.67
C ILE A 150 -6.85 19.03 -6.43
N TYR A 151 -5.89 19.55 -5.67
CA TYR A 151 -5.65 20.98 -5.56
C TYR A 151 -4.99 21.48 -6.85
N CYS A 152 -5.55 22.49 -7.51
CA CYS A 152 -5.07 22.96 -8.82
C CYS A 152 -4.43 24.35 -8.81
N GLY A 153 -4.22 24.92 -7.63
CA GLY A 153 -3.50 26.19 -7.50
C GLY A 153 -4.39 27.34 -7.05
N HIS A 154 -3.91 28.56 -7.32
CA HIS A 154 -4.45 29.78 -6.72
C HIS A 154 -4.65 30.92 -7.71
N ASP A 155 -5.77 30.90 -8.40
CA ASP A 155 -6.10 31.90 -9.42
C ASP A 155 -7.19 32.90 -8.95
N THR A 156 -7.54 33.80 -9.85
CA THR A 156 -8.70 34.67 -9.80
C THR A 156 -9.64 34.31 -10.93
N GLY A 157 -10.93 34.10 -10.66
CA GLY A 157 -11.88 33.73 -11.70
C GLY A 157 -13.02 32.86 -11.20
N ASP A 158 -13.82 32.37 -12.14
CA ASP A 158 -14.84 31.36 -11.86
C ASP A 158 -14.21 29.96 -11.95
N PRO A 159 -14.65 29.00 -11.12
CA PRO A 159 -14.17 27.63 -11.23
C PRO A 159 -14.64 27.01 -12.56
N ALA A 160 -13.83 26.12 -13.14
CA ALA A 160 -14.24 25.31 -14.27
C ALA A 160 -15.24 24.24 -13.83
N ASP A 161 -15.81 23.53 -14.79
CA ASP A 161 -16.63 22.36 -14.51
C ASP A 161 -15.82 21.36 -13.67
N SER A 162 -16.48 20.73 -12.68
CA SER A 162 -15.86 19.84 -11.67
C SER A 162 -14.89 20.49 -10.69
N CYS A 163 -14.73 21.81 -10.71
CA CYS A 163 -13.95 22.55 -9.72
C CYS A 163 -14.83 23.31 -8.72
N TRP A 164 -14.35 23.44 -7.50
CA TRP A 164 -14.87 24.40 -6.52
C TRP A 164 -13.72 25.25 -5.98
N LYS A 165 -14.07 26.43 -5.51
CA LYS A 165 -13.12 27.40 -5.02
C LYS A 165 -13.38 27.78 -3.57
N SER A 166 -12.31 27.99 -2.82
CA SER A 166 -12.37 28.45 -1.43
C SER A 166 -11.62 29.77 -1.28
N PRO A 167 -12.24 30.83 -0.72
CA PRO A 167 -11.57 32.11 -0.56
C PRO A 167 -10.33 32.02 0.31
N ARG A 168 -9.21 32.58 -0.16
CA ARG A 168 -7.97 32.68 0.62
C ARG A 168 -7.88 33.93 1.49
N GLY A 169 -8.66 34.96 1.15
CA GLY A 169 -8.71 36.23 1.88
C GLY A 169 -7.67 37.27 1.42
N ASP A 170 -6.84 36.97 0.42
CA ASP A 170 -5.89 37.90 -0.20
C ASP A 170 -6.29 38.33 -1.63
N GLY A 171 -7.55 38.09 -1.99
CA GLY A 171 -8.09 38.37 -3.33
C GLY A 171 -7.92 37.24 -4.34
N ARG A 172 -7.29 36.12 -3.94
CA ARG A 172 -7.25 34.87 -4.71
C ARG A 172 -8.12 33.80 -4.06
N ASP A 173 -8.42 32.76 -4.83
CA ASP A 173 -9.15 31.59 -4.38
C ASP A 173 -8.27 30.33 -4.49
N TYR A 174 -8.46 29.37 -3.59
CA TYR A 174 -7.92 28.01 -3.75
C TYR A 174 -8.84 27.22 -4.65
N TYR A 175 -8.30 26.59 -5.70
CA TYR A 175 -9.07 25.73 -6.59
C TYR A 175 -8.83 24.27 -6.26
N TRP A 176 -9.92 23.54 -6.12
CA TRP A 176 -9.92 22.10 -5.97
C TRP A 176 -10.83 21.53 -7.04
N CYS A 177 -10.34 20.56 -7.78
CA CYS A 177 -11.02 19.99 -8.93
C CYS A 177 -11.10 18.47 -8.80
N ASP A 178 -12.02 17.87 -9.52
CA ASP A 178 -11.91 16.45 -9.85
C ASP A 178 -10.75 16.26 -10.83
N ASN A 179 -10.08 15.11 -10.72
CA ASN A 179 -8.95 14.74 -11.58
C ASN A 179 -9.40 14.58 -13.03
N ASP A 180 -8.70 15.21 -13.97
CA ASP A 180 -8.96 15.01 -15.39
C ASP A 180 -8.42 13.64 -15.85
N GLY A 181 -9.29 12.65 -15.87
CA GLY A 181 -8.98 11.29 -16.31
C GLY A 181 -9.08 10.25 -15.21
N THR A 182 -8.04 9.44 -15.04
CA THR A 182 -8.05 8.31 -14.09
C THR A 182 -6.69 8.17 -13.44
N VAL A 183 -6.69 8.06 -12.12
CA VAL A 183 -5.46 7.86 -11.35
C VAL A 183 -5.22 6.37 -11.19
N THR A 184 -4.00 5.93 -11.45
CA THR A 184 -3.56 4.56 -11.18
C THR A 184 -2.49 4.57 -10.11
N VAL A 185 -2.70 3.80 -9.05
CA VAL A 185 -1.67 3.48 -8.06
C VAL A 185 -1.24 2.04 -8.30
N SER A 186 0.05 1.83 -8.50
CA SER A 186 0.62 0.49 -8.73
C SER A 186 1.62 0.18 -7.63
N CYS A 187 1.31 -0.81 -6.79
CA CYS A 187 2.17 -1.22 -5.69
C CYS A 187 2.86 -2.54 -5.99
N GLU A 188 4.18 -2.55 -5.82
CA GLU A 188 4.99 -3.75 -5.89
C GLU A 188 5.30 -4.20 -4.47
N ASP A 189 4.84 -5.39 -4.05
CA ASP A 189 5.29 -5.97 -2.79
C ASP A 189 6.81 -6.26 -2.85
N VAL A 190 7.54 -6.05 -1.75
CA VAL A 190 8.82 -6.75 -1.62
C VAL A 190 8.50 -8.22 -1.56
N VAL A 191 9.02 -8.95 -2.53
CA VAL A 191 8.89 -10.41 -2.55
C VAL A 191 9.34 -10.93 -1.20
N ALA A 192 8.40 -11.47 -0.43
CA ALA A 192 8.75 -12.09 0.82
C ALA A 192 9.71 -13.24 0.53
N GLU A 193 10.92 -13.16 1.06
CA GLU A 193 11.88 -14.25 0.89
C GLU A 193 11.48 -15.39 1.83
N PHE A 194 10.98 -16.46 1.22
CA PHE A 194 10.63 -17.69 1.92
C PHE A 194 11.77 -18.70 1.81
N SER A 195 12.13 -19.31 2.94
CA SER A 195 13.04 -20.44 2.97
C SER A 195 12.33 -21.69 3.51
N PHE A 196 12.50 -22.81 2.82
CA PHE A 196 11.96 -24.08 3.25
C PHE A 196 12.88 -24.75 4.28
N VAL A 197 12.31 -25.22 5.39
CA VAL A 197 13.04 -25.94 6.43
C VAL A 197 12.43 -27.32 6.61
N ALA A 198 13.18 -28.34 6.16
CA ALA A 198 12.79 -29.73 6.25
C ALA A 198 13.07 -30.32 7.64
N ASN A 199 12.37 -31.41 7.98
CA ASN A 199 12.65 -32.27 9.13
C ASN A 199 12.65 -31.55 10.50
N VAL A 200 11.75 -30.57 10.69
CA VAL A 200 11.69 -29.79 11.93
C VAL A 200 11.11 -30.58 13.11
N GLY A 201 10.38 -31.68 12.82
CA GLY A 201 9.86 -32.62 13.82
C GLY A 201 8.69 -32.11 14.67
N SER A 202 8.64 -30.82 14.98
CA SER A 202 7.53 -30.16 15.68
C SER A 202 7.37 -28.69 15.26
N TRP A 203 6.20 -28.13 15.52
CA TRP A 203 5.91 -26.71 15.27
C TRP A 203 6.83 -25.77 16.06
N SER A 204 7.08 -26.08 17.33
CA SER A 204 7.96 -25.28 18.19
C SER A 204 9.40 -25.28 17.68
N ASN A 205 9.90 -26.43 17.20
CA ASN A 205 11.23 -26.54 16.61
C ASN A 205 11.32 -25.79 15.29
N GLY A 206 10.28 -25.86 14.45
CA GLY A 206 10.24 -25.09 13.20
C GLY A 206 10.29 -23.59 13.45
N ARG A 207 9.48 -23.07 14.38
CA ARG A 207 9.53 -21.65 14.78
C ARG A 207 10.92 -21.27 15.29
N ALA A 208 11.51 -22.07 16.19
CA ALA A 208 12.84 -21.79 16.72
C ALA A 208 13.92 -21.76 15.60
N GLN A 209 13.80 -22.64 14.60
CA GLN A 209 14.70 -22.62 13.45
C GLN A 209 14.49 -21.40 12.54
N CYS A 210 13.26 -20.97 12.29
CA CYS A 210 13.00 -19.73 11.56
C CYS A 210 13.57 -18.51 12.30
N GLN A 211 13.39 -18.46 13.63
CA GLN A 211 13.93 -17.41 14.48
C GLN A 211 15.46 -17.40 14.49
N SER A 212 16.11 -18.57 14.46
CA SER A 212 17.57 -18.66 14.35
C SER A 212 18.12 -18.11 13.02
N ARG A 213 17.27 -18.03 11.98
CA ARG A 213 17.57 -17.45 10.65
C ARG A 213 17.13 -15.98 10.54
N GLY A 214 16.74 -15.37 11.66
CA GLY A 214 16.34 -13.96 11.73
C GLY A 214 14.86 -13.67 11.48
N GLY A 215 14.02 -14.64 11.10
CA GLY A 215 12.59 -14.42 10.82
C GLY A 215 11.63 -15.24 11.68
N ASP A 216 10.44 -15.54 11.16
CA ASP A 216 9.44 -16.38 11.84
C ASP A 216 8.76 -17.31 10.81
N LEU A 217 7.82 -18.14 11.26
CA LEU A 217 6.99 -18.94 10.37
C LEU A 217 6.16 -18.05 9.46
N ALA A 218 6.08 -18.43 8.18
CA ALA A 218 5.36 -17.68 7.17
C ALA A 218 3.87 -17.55 7.52
N THR A 219 3.32 -16.36 7.26
CA THR A 219 1.88 -16.06 7.27
C THR A 219 1.41 -15.81 5.84
N ILE A 220 0.23 -16.34 5.50
CA ILE A 220 -0.35 -16.22 4.15
C ILE A 220 -1.45 -15.17 4.22
N HIS A 221 -1.30 -14.08 3.47
CA HIS A 221 -2.22 -12.94 3.48
C HIS A 221 -3.08 -12.82 2.20
N SER A 222 -2.74 -13.58 1.16
CA SER A 222 -3.48 -13.61 -0.11
C SER A 222 -3.34 -14.99 -0.79
N ALA A 223 -4.31 -15.34 -1.64
CA ALA A 223 -4.23 -16.50 -2.53
C ALA A 223 -3.74 -16.05 -3.92
N ALA A 224 -3.02 -16.93 -4.61
CA ALA A 224 -2.55 -16.72 -5.98
C ALA A 224 -3.64 -17.02 -7.03
#